data_AF-A0A956JH25-F1
#
_entry.id   AF-A0A956JH25-F1
#
_cell.length_a   1.000
_cell.length_b   1.000
_cell.length_c   1.000
_cell.angle_alpha   90.00
_cell.angle_beta   90.00
_cell.angle_gamma   90.00
#
_symmetry.space_group_name_H-M   'P 1'
#
loop_
_entity.id
_entity.type
_entity.pdbx_description
1 polymer ?
#
loop_
_entity_poly.entity_id
_entity_poly.type
_entity_poly.pdbx_seq_one_letter_code
_entity_poly.pdbx_strand_id
1 'polypeptide(L)'
;STGTREQLFLALRLAYVLEYCDRAEPLPVIIDDVLVNFDRARARSTLEALCEVARSTQVLLFTCHHHIVDLTRVVAPEVPIFELPTIDPRAAAVDAVTLRLDPKTGQTLER
;
A
#
# COMPACT_ATOMS: atom_id res chain seq x y z
N SER A 1 -13.49 19.78 0.83
CA SER A 1 -13.68 18.97 -0.39
C SER A 1 -13.48 17.49 -0.06
N THR A 2 -13.84 16.57 -0.96
CA THR A 2 -13.62 15.12 -0.76
C THR A 2 -12.16 14.79 -0.47
N GLY A 3 -11.22 15.35 -1.24
CA GLY A 3 -9.78 15.12 -1.05
C GLY A 3 -9.24 15.58 0.31
N THR A 4 -9.74 16.67 0.89
CA THR A 4 -9.33 17.11 2.24
C THR A 4 -9.77 16.11 3.32
N ARG A 5 -10.98 15.55 3.19
CA ARG A 5 -11.49 14.54 4.14
C ARG A 5 -10.68 13.25 4.05
N GLU A 6 -10.32 12.84 2.84
CA GLU A 6 -9.49 11.65 2.60
C GLU A 6 -8.07 11.83 3.15
N GLN A 7 -7.46 13.01 2.99
CA GLN A 7 -6.16 13.32 3.60
C GLN A 7 -6.19 13.29 5.12
N LEU A 8 -7.22 13.88 5.75
CA LEU A 8 -7.38 13.84 7.20
C LEU A 8 -7.51 12.39 7.71
N PHE A 9 -8.30 11.58 7.01
CA PHE A 9 -8.49 10.19 7.38
C PHE A 9 -7.23 9.35 7.20
N LEU A 10 -6.47 9.60 6.14
CA LEU A 10 -5.16 8.99 5.95
C LEU A 10 -4.19 9.41 7.07
N ALA A 11 -4.12 10.69 7.41
CA ALA A 11 -3.24 11.19 8.47
C ALA A 11 -3.53 10.52 9.82
N LEU A 12 -4.81 10.32 10.17
CA LEU A 12 -5.20 9.61 11.38
C LEU A 12 -4.73 8.14 11.38
N ARG A 13 -4.84 7.46 10.24
CA ARG A 13 -4.37 6.08 10.08
C ARG A 13 -2.85 5.98 10.21
N LEU A 14 -2.11 6.91 9.59
CA LEU A 14 -0.66 6.95 9.70
C LEU A 14 -0.21 7.25 11.14
N ALA A 15 -0.91 8.16 11.84
CA ALA A 15 -0.64 8.42 13.25
C ALA A 15 -0.84 7.17 14.12
N TYR A 16 -1.90 6.40 13.87
CA TYR A 16 -2.14 5.14 14.55
C TYR A 16 -1.06 4.09 14.25
N VAL A 17 -0.61 3.99 12.99
CA VAL A 17 0.51 3.11 12.61
C VAL A 17 1.78 3.47 13.38
N LEU A 18 2.12 4.75 13.46
CA LEU A 18 3.31 5.20 14.17
C LEU A 18 3.21 4.89 15.67
N GLU A 19 2.06 5.18 16.29
CA GLU A 19 1.82 4.83 17.70
C GLU A 19 1.93 3.32 17.94
N TYR A 20 1.45 2.49 17.01
CA TYR A 20 1.58 1.04 17.09
C TYR A 20 3.04 0.59 17.01
N CYS A 21 3.83 1.15 16.09
CA CYS A 21 5.25 0.82 15.93
C CYS A 21 6.08 1.15 17.18
N ASP A 22 5.68 2.16 17.96
CA ASP A 22 6.35 2.52 19.22
C ASP A 22 6.04 1.52 20.36
N ARG A 23 4.95 0.74 20.24
CA ARG A 23 4.42 -0.10 21.32
C ARG A 23 4.54 -1.60 21.04
N ALA A 24 4.78 -2.00 19.80
CA ALA A 24 4.79 -3.38 19.34
C ALA A 24 5.75 -3.56 18.14
N GLU A 25 5.95 -4.81 17.72
CA GLU A 25 6.74 -5.11 16.52
C GLU A 25 6.12 -4.41 15.29
N PRO A 26 6.90 -3.59 14.53
CA PRO A 26 6.40 -2.91 13.35
C PRO A 26 5.92 -3.90 12.28
N LEU A 27 4.66 -3.75 11.85
CA LEU A 27 4.08 -4.53 10.75
C LEU A 27 4.09 -3.73 9.45
N PRO A 28 4.35 -4.37 8.30
CA PRO A 28 4.27 -3.70 7.00
C PRO A 28 2.91 -3.06 6.75
N VAL A 29 2.93 -1.86 6.18
CA VAL A 29 1.74 -1.09 5.79
C VAL A 29 1.56 -1.18 4.28
N ILE A 30 0.39 -1.63 3.87
CA ILE A 30 -0.02 -1.72 2.46
C ILE A 30 -0.99 -0.57 2.18
N ILE A 31 -0.69 0.21 1.14
CA ILE A 31 -1.46 1.38 0.71
C ILE A 31 -1.84 1.18 -0.75
N ASP A 32 -3.13 1.19 -1.06
CA ASP A 32 -3.64 0.95 -2.41
C ASP A 32 -4.40 2.18 -2.94
N ASP A 33 -3.88 2.78 -4.01
CA ASP A 33 -4.45 3.90 -4.77
C ASP A 33 -4.97 5.11 -3.95
N VAL A 34 -4.41 5.35 -2.76
CA VAL A 34 -4.87 6.40 -1.85
C VAL A 34 -4.73 7.83 -2.39
N LEU A 35 -3.91 8.02 -3.43
CA LEU A 35 -3.56 9.34 -3.97
C LEU A 35 -4.42 9.77 -5.16
N VAL A 36 -5.34 8.92 -5.64
CA VAL A 36 -6.10 9.15 -6.90
C VAL A 36 -6.90 10.46 -6.91
N ASN A 37 -7.41 10.91 -5.76
CA ASN A 37 -8.24 12.11 -5.65
C ASN A 37 -7.44 13.37 -5.26
N PHE A 38 -6.12 13.28 -5.16
CA PHE A 38 -5.28 14.37 -4.68
C PHE A 38 -4.75 15.18 -5.86
N ASP A 39 -4.71 16.50 -5.71
CA ASP A 39 -3.95 17.29 -6.69
C ASP A 39 -2.45 17.09 -6.47
N ARG A 40 -1.64 17.55 -7.42
CA ARG A 40 -0.19 17.33 -7.41
C ARG A 40 0.48 17.77 -6.10
N ALA A 41 0.06 18.90 -5.54
CA ALA A 41 0.62 19.43 -4.29
C ALA A 41 0.28 18.51 -3.12
N ARG A 42 -1.00 18.12 -3.01
CA ARG A 42 -1.46 17.17 -1.99
C ARG A 42 -0.78 15.80 -2.09
N ALA A 43 -0.68 15.25 -3.30
CA ALA A 43 -0.01 13.98 -3.55
C ALA A 43 1.47 14.02 -3.15
N ARG A 44 2.17 15.13 -3.47
CA ARG A 44 3.56 15.34 -3.06
C ARG A 44 3.72 15.29 -1.55
N SER A 45 2.94 16.09 -0.82
CA SER A 45 3.02 16.13 0.64
C SER A 45 2.66 14.79 1.28
N THR A 46 1.73 14.05 0.68
CA THR A 46 1.41 12.69 1.17
C THR A 46 2.56 11.72 0.90
N LEU A 47 3.22 11.75 -0.26
CA LEU A 47 4.41 10.92 -0.53
C LEU A 47 5.54 11.22 0.47
N GLU A 48 5.81 12.50 0.75
CA GLU A 48 6.79 12.91 1.76
C GLU A 48 6.44 12.34 3.14
N ALA A 49 5.16 12.42 3.55
CA ALA A 49 4.70 11.84 4.81
C ALA A 49 4.86 10.31 4.84
N LEU A 50 4.60 9.62 3.71
CA LEU A 50 4.81 8.18 3.61
C LEU A 50 6.29 7.80 3.70
N CYS A 51 7.19 8.60 3.13
CA CYS A 51 8.64 8.41 3.29
C CYS A 51 9.08 8.54 4.76
N GLU A 52 8.51 9.48 5.51
CA GLU A 52 8.80 9.57 6.95
C GLU A 52 8.24 8.36 7.72
N VAL A 53 7.02 7.91 7.42
CA VAL A 53 6.46 6.68 8.02
C VAL A 53 7.30 5.45 7.67
N ALA A 54 7.87 5.41 6.47
CA ALA A 54 8.73 4.32 6.01
C ALA A 54 10.03 4.16 6.82
N ARG A 55 10.38 5.15 7.65
CA ARG A 55 11.50 5.08 8.59
C ARG A 55 11.19 4.26 9.84
N SER A 56 9.90 4.08 10.15
CA SER A 56 9.43 3.34 11.33
C SER A 56 8.88 1.96 10.98
N THR A 57 8.36 1.77 9.75
CA THR A 57 7.85 0.48 9.27
C THR A 57 7.97 0.37 7.75
N GLN A 58 7.91 -0.85 7.20
CA GLN A 58 7.87 -1.03 5.76
C GLN A 58 6.57 -0.48 5.17
N VAL A 59 6.67 0.35 4.13
CA VAL A 59 5.51 0.89 3.40
C VAL A 59 5.51 0.34 1.97
N LEU A 60 4.41 -0.30 1.58
CA LEU A 60 4.17 -0.80 0.23
C LEU A 60 3.04 0.01 -0.40
N LEU A 61 3.38 0.89 -1.34
CA LEU A 61 2.43 1.70 -2.08
C LEU A 61 2.13 1.06 -3.44
N PHE A 62 0.88 0.67 -3.64
CA PHE A 62 0.35 0.18 -4.90
C PHE A 62 -0.41 1.30 -5.60
N THR A 63 -0.18 1.43 -6.89
CA THR A 63 -0.96 2.34 -7.72
C THR A 63 -1.03 1.87 -9.16
N CYS A 64 -2.18 2.08 -9.80
CA CYS A 64 -2.32 1.96 -11.25
C CYS A 64 -2.10 3.30 -11.98
N HIS A 65 -1.78 4.37 -11.25
CA HIS A 65 -1.71 5.72 -11.78
C HIS A 65 -0.26 6.13 -12.10
N HIS A 66 0.11 6.15 -13.39
CA HIS A 66 1.46 6.51 -13.84
C HIS A 66 1.96 7.86 -13.31
N HIS A 67 1.08 8.87 -13.18
CA HIS A 67 1.47 10.19 -12.70
C HIS A 67 1.94 10.18 -11.23
N ILE A 68 1.50 9.21 -10.42
CA ILE A 68 1.98 9.01 -9.06
C ILE A 68 3.39 8.43 -9.09
N VAL A 69 3.65 7.44 -9.96
CA VAL A 69 4.99 6.87 -10.18
C VAL A 69 5.99 7.95 -10.58
N ASP A 70 5.61 8.82 -11.53
CA ASP A 70 6.45 9.93 -11.97
C ASP A 70 6.70 10.95 -10.86
N LEU A 71 5.71 11.22 -10.02
CA LEU A 71 5.87 12.10 -8.87
C LEU A 71 6.80 11.47 -7.82
N THR A 72 6.67 10.18 -7.54
CA THR A 72 7.55 9.44 -6.62
C THR A 72 9.00 9.52 -7.07
N ARG A 73 9.28 9.35 -8.37
CA ARG A 73 10.65 9.51 -8.92
C ARG A 73 11.27 10.88 -8.63
N VAL A 74 10.46 11.91 -8.51
CA VAL A 74 10.91 13.29 -8.20
C VAL A 74 11.04 13.51 -6.69
N VAL A 75 10.09 12.98 -5.90
CA VAL A 75 10.01 13.23 -4.45
C VAL A 75 10.98 12.35 -3.66
N ALA A 76 11.11 11.09 -4.06
CA ALA A 76 11.89 10.07 -3.38
C ALA A 76 12.60 9.17 -4.41
N PRO A 77 13.64 9.69 -5.10
CA PRO A 77 14.33 8.97 -6.18
C PRO A 77 15.01 7.67 -5.74
N GLU A 78 15.27 7.51 -4.45
CA GLU A 78 15.84 6.32 -3.82
C GLU A 78 14.83 5.18 -3.62
N VAL A 79 13.52 5.46 -3.70
CA VAL A 79 12.48 4.46 -3.49
C VAL A 79 12.43 3.51 -4.69
N PRO A 80 12.52 2.19 -4.45
CA PRO A 80 12.41 1.22 -5.53
C PRO A 80 10.98 1.19 -6.10
N ILE A 81 10.90 1.17 -7.42
CA ILE A 81 9.63 1.11 -8.16
C ILE A 81 9.61 -0.22 -8.92
N PHE A 82 8.60 -1.03 -8.63
CA PHE A 82 8.40 -2.33 -9.27
C PHE A 82 7.15 -2.29 -10.14
N GLU A 83 7.28 -2.67 -11.41
CA GLU A 83 6.14 -2.93 -12.27
C GLU A 83 5.64 -4.34 -12.00
N LEU A 84 4.38 -4.48 -11.61
CA LEU A 84 3.78 -5.78 -11.37
C LEU A 84 3.41 -6.44 -12.71
N PRO A 85 3.63 -7.76 -12.84
CA PRO A 85 3.21 -8.48 -14.04
C PRO A 85 1.70 -8.36 -14.20
N THR A 86 1.23 -8.22 -15.44
CA THR A 86 -0.20 -8.28 -15.73
C THR A 86 -0.68 -9.71 -15.51
N ILE A 87 -1.43 -9.90 -14.43
CA ILE A 87 -2.12 -11.16 -14.17
C ILE A 87 -3.48 -11.05 -14.84
N ASP A 88 -3.80 -11.96 -15.77
CA ASP A 88 -5.17 -12.09 -16.26
C ASP A 88 -6.05 -12.54 -15.07
N PRO A 89 -6.97 -11.69 -14.59
CA PRO A 89 -7.79 -12.02 -13.43
C PRO A 89 -8.71 -13.23 -13.71
N ARG A 90 -9.00 -13.53 -14.97
CA ARG A 90 -9.77 -14.71 -15.37
C ARG A 90 -8.95 -15.99 -15.31
N ALA A 91 -7.63 -15.91 -15.50
CA ALA A 91 -6.73 -17.04 -15.34
C ALA A 91 -6.40 -17.29 -13.86
N ALA A 92 -6.13 -16.22 -13.08
CA ALA A 92 -5.74 -16.35 -11.68
C ALA A 92 -6.86 -16.74 -10.71
N ALA A 93 -8.12 -16.42 -11.03
CA ALA A 93 -9.25 -16.84 -10.20
C ALA A 93 -9.51 -18.36 -10.25
N VAL A 94 -9.05 -19.05 -11.30
CA VAL A 94 -9.16 -20.51 -11.42
C VAL A 94 -8.20 -21.21 -10.45
N ASP A 95 -7.03 -20.62 -10.21
CA ASP A 95 -6.02 -21.17 -9.31
C ASP A 95 -6.29 -20.82 -7.82
N ALA A 96 -6.85 -19.63 -7.54
CA ALA A 96 -7.11 -19.17 -6.17
C ALA A 96 -8.20 -19.95 -5.43
N VAL A 97 -9.11 -20.64 -6.14
CA VAL A 97 -10.20 -21.43 -5.52
C VAL A 97 -9.73 -22.81 -5.01
N THR A 98 -8.52 -23.26 -5.35
CA THR A 98 -8.07 -24.64 -5.03
C THR A 98 -7.32 -24.79 -3.70
N LEU A 99 -6.96 -23.70 -3.02
CA LEU A 99 -6.27 -23.80 -1.72
C LEU A 99 -7.28 -23.78 -0.55
N ARG A 100 -8.04 -24.87 -0.38
CA ARG A 100 -8.71 -25.12 0.90
C ARG A 100 -7.65 -25.56 1.92
N LEU A 101 -7.28 -24.65 2.80
CA LEU A 101 -6.52 -24.96 4.01
C LEU A 101 -7.44 -25.66 5.02
N ASP A 102 -7.01 -26.81 5.54
CA ASP A 102 -7.68 -27.46 6.66
C ASP A 102 -7.54 -26.60 7.93
N PRO A 103 -8.64 -26.16 8.57
CA PRO A 103 -8.60 -25.24 9.72
C PRO A 103 -8.02 -25.86 11.00
N LYS A 104 -7.77 -27.17 11.05
CA LYS A 104 -7.19 -27.84 12.23
C LYS A 104 -5.70 -28.15 12.07
N THR A 105 -5.20 -28.28 10.84
CA THR A 105 -3.84 -28.76 10.57
C THR A 105 -3.00 -27.79 9.76
N GLY A 106 -3.61 -26.78 9.12
CA GLY A 106 -2.90 -25.81 8.29
C GLY A 106 -2.31 -26.40 7.01
N GLN A 107 -2.69 -27.62 6.65
CA GLN A 107 -2.24 -28.28 5.43
C GLN A 107 -3.13 -27.91 4.25
N THR A 108 -2.51 -27.72 3.09
CA THR A 108 -3.17 -27.53 1.81
C THR A 108 -3.83 -28.83 1.35
N LEU A 109 -5.15 -28.82 1.15
CA LEU A 109 -5.86 -29.93 0.54
C LEU A 109 -5.89 -29.73 -0.98
N GLU A 110 -4.92 -30.30 -1.69
CA GLU A 110 -5.02 -30.52 -3.14
C GLU A 110 -5.88 -31.77 -3.41
N ARG A 111 -6.68 -31.74 -4.47
CA ARG A 111 -7.36 -32.94 -4.98
C ARG A 111 -6.45 -33.71 -5.92
#